data_AF-A0A7S2EB56-F1
#
_entry.id   AF-A0A7S2EB56-F1
#
_cell.length_a   1.000
_cell.length_b   1.000
_cell.length_c   1.000
_cell.angle_alpha   90.00
_cell.angle_beta   90.00
_cell.angle_gamma   90.00
#
_symmetry.space_group_name_H-M   'P 1'
#
loop_
_entity.id
_entity.type
_entity.pdbx_description
1 polymer ?
#
loop_
_entity_poly.entity_id
_entity_poly.type
_entity_poly.pdbx_seq_one_letter_code
_entity_poly.pdbx_strand_id
1 'polypeptide(L)'
;YLIFFFVYALRTFGIPARIAGTPAWNGVVEHGNHNWVEVYDVSTQSWTFMEPTPGSKITSSVNTEKNNNNKEELRDVDHMEKDPCSRWFCNSNRMDGKTRVYAARFERQHHGDGNDDSTLYYPMAWDITNRNVQGEDRTDYYTSICSLC
;
A
#
# COMPACT_ATOMS: atom_id res chain seq x y z
N TYR A 1 10.48 -8.77 0.02
CA TYR A 1 11.46 -8.65 1.12
C TYR A 1 11.81 -7.21 1.49
N LEU A 2 12.01 -6.30 0.52
CA LEU A 2 12.33 -4.89 0.80
C LEU A 2 11.29 -4.19 1.72
N ILE A 3 10.00 -4.51 1.52
CA ILE A 3 8.89 -3.88 2.23
C ILE A 3 8.94 -4.05 3.76
N PHE A 4 9.42 -5.20 4.26
CA PHE A 4 9.48 -5.46 5.70
C PHE A 4 10.51 -4.57 6.39
N PHE A 5 11.72 -4.51 5.82
CA PHE A 5 12.80 -3.69 6.35
C PHE A 5 12.41 -2.21 6.35
N PHE A 6 11.68 -1.76 5.33
CA PHE A 6 11.20 -0.40 5.28
C PHE A 6 10.18 -0.10 6.38
N VAL A 7 9.18 -0.98 6.60
CA VAL A 7 8.23 -0.84 7.71
C VAL A 7 8.95 -0.86 9.06
N TYR A 8 9.94 -1.73 9.26
CA TYR A 8 10.73 -1.75 10.49
C TYR A 8 11.52 -0.46 10.70
N ALA A 9 12.17 0.06 9.66
CA ALA A 9 12.91 1.32 9.75
C ALA A 9 12.00 2.48 10.15
N LEU A 10 10.83 2.62 9.51
CA LEU A 10 9.83 3.63 9.87
C LEU A 10 9.41 3.52 11.35
N ARG A 11 9.11 2.29 11.80
CA ARG A 11 8.71 2.02 13.18
C ARG A 11 9.83 2.32 14.19
N THR A 12 11.10 2.13 13.83
CA THR A 12 12.24 2.51 14.69
C THR A 12 12.30 4.02 14.94
N PHE A 13 11.84 4.84 14.00
CA PHE A 13 11.75 6.30 14.15
C PHE A 13 10.38 6.78 14.65
N GLY A 14 9.55 5.87 15.17
CA GLY A 14 8.24 6.22 15.73
C GLY A 14 7.17 6.56 14.69
N ILE A 15 7.44 6.28 13.40
CA ILE A 15 6.46 6.48 12.33
C ILE A 15 5.56 5.24 12.27
N PRO A 16 4.24 5.36 12.52
CA PRO A 16 3.36 4.21 12.43
C PRO A 16 3.25 3.76 10.97
N ALA A 17 3.65 2.52 10.70
CA ALA A 17 3.62 1.94 9.37
C ALA A 17 3.13 0.49 9.44
N ARG A 18 2.50 0.00 8.38
CA ARG A 18 2.04 -1.40 8.25
C ARG A 18 2.17 -1.89 6.82
N ILE A 19 2.15 -3.21 6.66
CA ILE A 19 2.14 -3.83 5.33
C ILE A 19 0.70 -3.90 4.87
N ALA A 20 0.47 -3.53 3.61
CA ALA A 20 -0.79 -3.76 2.92
C ALA A 20 -0.53 -4.49 1.61
N GLY A 21 -1.55 -5.13 1.04
CA GLY A 21 -1.36 -5.90 -0.18
C GLY A 21 -2.60 -6.63 -0.64
N THR A 22 -2.49 -7.20 -1.83
CA THR A 22 -3.45 -8.15 -2.36
C THR A 22 -2.84 -9.55 -2.42
N PRO A 23 -3.58 -10.59 -2.01
CA PRO A 23 -3.17 -11.97 -2.21
C PRO A 23 -3.40 -12.47 -3.65
N ALA A 24 -4.23 -11.79 -4.43
CA ALA A 24 -4.62 -12.20 -5.78
C ALA A 24 -5.23 -11.01 -6.55
N TRP A 25 -4.61 -10.63 -7.68
CA TRP A 25 -5.19 -9.64 -8.58
C TRP A 25 -6.49 -10.17 -9.22
N ASN A 26 -7.52 -9.33 -9.27
CA ASN A 26 -8.86 -9.62 -9.77
C ASN A 26 -9.54 -10.84 -9.09
N GLY A 27 -9.04 -11.25 -7.91
CA GLY A 27 -9.48 -12.47 -7.22
C GLY A 27 -8.94 -13.77 -7.83
N VAL A 28 -7.94 -13.70 -8.71
CA VAL A 28 -7.35 -14.86 -9.42
C VAL A 28 -5.90 -15.04 -8.96
N VAL A 29 -5.59 -16.18 -8.32
CA VAL A 29 -4.28 -16.45 -7.71
C VAL A 29 -3.16 -16.44 -8.75
N GLU A 30 -3.45 -16.91 -9.95
CA GLU A 30 -2.53 -16.99 -11.08
C GLU A 30 -2.13 -15.61 -11.61
N HIS A 31 -2.92 -14.57 -11.34
CA HIS A 31 -2.55 -13.20 -11.71
C HIS A 31 -1.48 -12.61 -10.78
N GLY A 32 -1.16 -13.30 -9.68
CA GLY A 32 -0.11 -12.94 -8.73
C GLY A 32 -0.62 -12.12 -7.56
N ASN A 33 0.32 -11.79 -6.67
CA ASN A 33 0.10 -11.02 -5.45
C ASN A 33 1.08 -9.86 -5.37
N HIS A 34 0.83 -8.90 -4.47
CA HIS A 34 1.77 -7.81 -4.23
C HIS A 34 1.56 -7.20 -2.86
N ASN A 35 2.63 -6.63 -2.29
CA ASN A 35 2.57 -5.90 -1.03
C ASN A 35 3.25 -4.54 -1.17
N TRP A 36 2.73 -3.57 -0.44
CA TRP A 36 3.24 -2.22 -0.30
C TRP A 36 3.14 -1.77 1.18
N VAL A 37 3.44 -0.50 1.47
CA VAL A 37 3.39 0.06 2.83
C VAL A 37 2.21 1.00 2.96
N GLU A 38 1.53 0.96 4.10
CA GLU A 38 0.73 2.08 4.58
C GLU A 38 1.47 2.77 5.73
N VAL A 39 1.51 4.10 5.69
CA VAL A 39 2.04 4.97 6.74
C VAL A 39 0.88 5.78 7.31
N TYR A 40 0.83 5.94 8.63
CA TYR A 40 -0.20 6.76 9.27
C TYR A 40 0.19 8.22 9.18
N ASP A 41 -0.59 8.99 8.42
CA ASP A 41 -0.48 10.43 8.36
C ASP A 41 -1.22 11.04 9.56
N VAL A 42 -0.46 11.60 10.49
CA VAL A 42 -1.00 12.24 11.70
C VAL A 42 -1.76 13.53 11.40
N SER A 43 -1.49 14.18 10.26
CA SER A 43 -2.13 15.45 9.88
C SER A 43 -3.55 15.22 9.38
N THR A 44 -3.78 14.14 8.63
CA THR A 44 -5.09 13.74 8.11
C THR A 44 -5.77 12.68 8.98
N GLN A 45 -5.06 12.13 9.97
CA GLN A 45 -5.50 11.01 10.82
C GLN A 45 -5.92 9.78 9.99
N SER A 46 -5.16 9.49 8.93
CA SER A 46 -5.50 8.42 8.00
C SER A 46 -4.28 7.60 7.57
N TRP A 47 -4.51 6.34 7.22
CA TRP A 47 -3.51 5.51 6.56
C TRP A 47 -3.37 5.89 5.08
N THR A 48 -2.14 6.22 4.67
CA THR A 48 -1.78 6.56 3.28
C THR A 48 -0.79 5.54 2.75
N PHE A 49 -0.92 5.15 1.48
CA PHE A 49 -0.08 4.12 0.88
C PHE A 49 1.15 4.66 0.16
N MET A 50 2.23 3.90 0.26
CA MET A 50 3.51 4.15 -0.39
C MET A 50 4.02 2.85 -1.01
N GLU A 51 4.49 2.93 -2.26
CA GLU A 51 5.22 1.86 -2.92
C GLU A 51 6.66 2.32 -3.09
N PRO A 52 7.61 1.89 -2.24
CA PRO A 52 8.99 2.33 -2.37
C PRO A 52 9.59 1.83 -3.68
N THR A 53 9.82 2.76 -4.59
CA THR A 53 10.48 2.60 -5.88
C THR A 53 11.93 2.21 -5.61
N PRO A 54 12.45 1.16 -6.27
CA PRO A 54 13.86 0.82 -6.14
C PRO A 54 14.71 2.04 -6.52
N GLY A 55 15.66 2.43 -5.65
CA GLY A 55 16.54 3.57 -5.91
C GLY A 55 17.39 3.45 -7.19
N SER A 56 17.41 2.28 -7.84
CA SER A 56 18.05 2.06 -9.15
C SER A 56 17.14 2.39 -10.35
N LYS A 57 15.85 2.66 -10.14
CA LYS A 57 14.92 3.19 -11.16
C LYS A 57 14.95 4.73 -11.22
N ILE A 58 16.01 5.36 -10.73
CA ILE A 58 16.38 6.74 -11.08
C ILE A 58 16.82 6.70 -12.55
N THR A 59 15.84 6.56 -13.45
CA THR A 59 16.01 6.76 -14.88
C THR A 59 15.12 7.92 -15.23
N SER A 60 15.71 9.10 -15.31
CA SER A 60 15.24 10.30 -16.01
C SER A 60 13.82 10.26 -16.59
N SER A 61 12.77 10.10 -15.77
CA SER A 61 11.40 10.40 -16.16
C SER A 61 11.22 11.91 -16.00
N VAL A 62 11.93 12.63 -16.88
CA VAL A 62 11.67 14.05 -17.12
C VAL A 62 10.28 14.13 -17.73
N ASN A 63 9.25 14.31 -16.89
CA ASN A 63 8.07 15.02 -17.35
C ASN A 63 8.56 16.43 -17.67
N THR A 64 8.68 16.71 -18.96
CA THR A 64 9.18 18.00 -19.44
C THR A 64 8.07 19.02 -19.25
N GLU A 65 7.91 19.53 -18.03
CA GLU A 65 7.33 20.85 -17.86
C GLU A 65 8.39 21.87 -18.30
N LYS A 66 8.14 22.49 -19.46
CA LYS A 66 8.89 23.66 -19.92
C LYS A 66 8.59 24.84 -18.99
N ASN A 67 9.17 24.88 -17.81
CA ASN A 67 9.21 26.08 -16.99
C ASN A 67 10.66 26.49 -16.72
N ASN A 68 10.95 27.69 -17.19
CA ASN A 68 12.25 28.30 -17.36
C ASN A 68 13.12 28.30 -16.09
N ASN A 69 14.37 27.91 -16.28
CA ASN A 69 15.58 28.46 -15.64
C ASN A 69 15.90 28.17 -14.17
N ASN A 70 15.42 27.09 -13.57
CA ASN A 70 16.07 26.47 -12.39
C ASN A 70 15.70 24.98 -12.33
N LYS A 71 16.49 24.12 -12.99
CA LYS A 71 16.22 22.69 -13.09
C LYS A 71 16.77 21.99 -11.85
N GLU A 72 16.05 22.06 -10.73
CA GLU A 72 16.23 21.05 -9.68
C GLU A 72 15.79 19.70 -10.27
N GLU A 73 16.69 18.72 -10.23
CA GLU A 73 16.39 17.34 -10.59
C GLU A 73 15.41 16.79 -9.55
N LEU A 74 14.11 16.96 -9.79
CA LEU A 74 13.09 16.30 -8.98
C LEU A 74 13.23 14.81 -9.23
N ARG A 75 13.94 14.14 -8.32
CA ARG A 75 14.00 12.68 -8.29
C ARG A 75 12.56 12.20 -8.15
N ASP A 76 12.13 11.27 -9.00
CA ASP A 76 10.84 10.57 -8.85
C ASP A 76 10.93 9.62 -7.65
N VAL A 77 10.98 10.22 -6.46
CA VAL A 77 11.02 9.53 -5.17
C VAL A 77 9.59 9.39 -4.66
N ASP A 78 9.30 8.28 -4.02
CA ASP A 78 7.99 8.12 -3.39
C ASP A 78 7.88 9.01 -2.17
N HIS A 79 6.76 9.72 -2.13
CA HIS A 79 6.33 10.59 -1.05
C HIS A 79 4.84 10.33 -0.80
N MET A 80 4.35 10.80 0.34
CA MET A 80 3.01 10.46 0.81
C MET A 80 1.93 11.08 -0.08
N GLU A 81 2.20 12.28 -0.59
CA GLU A 81 1.34 13.10 -1.43
C GLU A 81 1.40 12.72 -2.92
N LYS A 82 2.23 11.72 -3.27
CA LYS A 82 2.39 11.27 -4.65
C LYS A 82 1.03 10.81 -5.18
N ASP A 83 0.72 11.23 -6.41
CA ASP A 83 -0.53 10.86 -7.09
C ASP A 83 -0.74 9.34 -7.04
N PRO A 84 -1.86 8.84 -6.47
CA PRO A 84 -2.23 7.44 -6.51
C PRO A 84 -2.05 6.79 -7.89
N CYS A 85 -2.48 7.44 -8.97
CA CYS A 85 -2.42 6.86 -10.32
C CYS A 85 -1.00 6.68 -10.86
N SER A 86 -0.01 7.34 -10.26
CA SER A 86 1.40 7.14 -10.62
C SER A 86 2.00 5.86 -10.01
N ARG A 87 1.31 5.23 -9.05
CA ARG A 87 1.77 4.00 -8.40
C ARG A 87 1.39 2.79 -9.26
N TRP A 88 2.33 1.88 -9.50
CA TRP A 88 2.17 0.79 -10.48
C TRP A 88 0.96 -0.10 -10.19
N PHE A 89 0.65 -0.33 -8.92
CA PHE A 89 -0.47 -1.15 -8.51
C PHE A 89 -1.84 -0.48 -8.66
N CYS A 90 -1.89 0.85 -8.70
CA CYS A 90 -3.11 1.64 -8.58
C CYS A 90 -3.65 1.99 -9.96
N ASN A 91 -4.42 1.07 -10.55
CA ASN A 91 -5.10 1.24 -11.84
C ASN A 91 -6.38 0.42 -11.91
N SER A 92 -7.33 0.84 -12.76
CA SER A 92 -8.64 0.21 -12.98
C SER A 92 -8.56 -1.25 -13.40
N ASN A 93 -7.55 -1.65 -14.19
CA ASN A 93 -7.40 -3.05 -14.60
C ASN A 93 -7.10 -3.97 -13.39
N ARG A 94 -6.54 -3.42 -12.32
CA ARG A 94 -6.22 -4.16 -11.09
C ARG A 94 -7.20 -3.91 -9.97
N MET A 95 -7.85 -2.75 -9.93
CA MET A 95 -8.79 -2.39 -8.87
C MET A 95 -10.21 -2.33 -9.45
N ASP A 96 -10.62 -3.46 -10.05
CA ASP A 96 -11.89 -3.67 -10.76
C ASP A 96 -13.07 -4.03 -9.85
N GLY A 97 -12.90 -3.88 -8.53
CA GLY A 97 -13.85 -4.32 -7.50
C GLY A 97 -13.78 -5.81 -7.16
N LYS A 98 -12.95 -6.61 -7.85
CA LYS A 98 -12.72 -8.03 -7.51
C LYS A 98 -11.43 -8.24 -6.73
N THR A 99 -10.42 -7.40 -6.94
CA THR A 99 -9.20 -7.43 -6.14
C THR A 99 -9.50 -7.09 -4.69
N ARG A 100 -9.16 -8.03 -3.80
CA ARG A 100 -9.23 -7.80 -2.36
C ARG A 100 -7.92 -7.21 -1.87
N VAL A 101 -7.98 -6.20 -1.01
CA VAL A 101 -6.80 -5.60 -0.40
C VAL A 101 -6.93 -5.67 1.11
N TYR A 102 -5.86 -6.10 1.76
CA TYR A 102 -5.78 -6.21 3.21
C TYR A 102 -4.61 -5.39 3.74
N ALA A 103 -4.70 -4.95 4.99
CA ALA A 103 -3.58 -4.37 5.73
C ALA A 103 -3.36 -5.11 7.06
N ALA A 104 -2.11 -5.32 7.45
CA ALA A 104 -1.77 -5.95 8.71
C ALA A 104 -2.04 -5.01 9.88
N ARG A 105 -2.77 -5.47 10.90
CA ARG A 105 -3.07 -4.68 12.11
C ARG A 105 -2.24 -5.13 13.30
N PHE A 106 -1.92 -4.18 14.17
CA PHE A 106 -1.20 -4.45 15.42
C PHE A 106 -2.16 -4.86 16.55
N GLU A 107 -3.34 -4.26 16.60
CA GLU A 107 -4.33 -4.51 17.64
C GLU A 107 -5.17 -5.75 17.30
N ARG A 108 -5.34 -6.66 18.27
CA ARG A 108 -6.47 -7.60 18.27
C ARG A 108 -7.66 -6.87 18.89
N GLN A 109 -8.43 -6.11 18.11
CA GLN A 109 -9.70 -5.63 18.61
C GLN A 109 -10.73 -6.76 18.58
N HIS A 110 -11.18 -7.16 19.76
CA HIS A 110 -12.54 -7.67 19.89
C HIS A 110 -13.46 -6.45 19.85
N HIS A 111 -14.15 -6.23 18.73
CA HIS A 111 -15.23 -5.24 18.72
C HIS A 111 -16.31 -5.71 19.70
N GLY A 112 -16.53 -4.94 20.76
CA GLY A 112 -17.54 -5.22 21.79
C GLY A 112 -18.99 -5.07 21.32
N ASP A 113 -19.22 -4.91 20.02
CA ASP A 113 -20.51 -4.83 19.34
C ASP A 113 -20.96 -6.16 18.71
N GLY A 114 -20.19 -7.24 18.90
CA GLY A 114 -20.49 -8.57 18.36
C GLY A 114 -20.12 -8.76 16.89
N ASN A 115 -19.52 -7.75 16.23
CA ASN A 115 -18.99 -7.87 14.88
C ASN A 115 -17.50 -8.26 14.96
N ASP A 116 -17.26 -9.55 15.16
CA ASP A 116 -15.95 -10.11 15.47
C ASP A 116 -15.00 -10.11 14.25
N ASP A 117 -14.44 -8.94 13.93
CA ASP A 117 -13.32 -8.80 12.99
C ASP A 117 -12.02 -9.42 13.55
N SER A 118 -12.06 -10.16 14.67
CA SER A 118 -10.94 -10.96 15.19
C SER A 118 -10.59 -12.17 14.31
N THR A 119 -11.48 -12.51 13.38
CA THR A 119 -11.31 -13.64 12.46
C THR A 119 -10.61 -13.26 11.16
N LEU A 120 -10.56 -11.96 10.82
CA LEU A 120 -9.87 -11.50 9.62
C LEU A 120 -8.35 -11.50 9.83
N TYR A 121 -7.65 -12.20 8.95
CA TYR A 121 -6.20 -12.28 8.94
C TYR A 121 -5.64 -11.67 7.66
N TYR A 122 -4.44 -11.13 7.75
CA TYR A 122 -3.70 -10.63 6.60
C TYR A 122 -3.15 -11.81 5.79
N PRO A 123 -3.61 -12.03 4.54
CA PRO A 123 -3.14 -13.15 3.73
C PRO A 123 -1.75 -12.81 3.18
N MET A 124 -0.72 -13.26 3.90
CA MET A 124 0.66 -13.03 3.50
C MET A 124 0.94 -13.70 2.17
N ALA A 125 1.43 -12.91 1.20
CA ALA A 125 1.77 -13.37 -0.14
C ALA A 125 2.70 -14.60 -0.21
N TRP A 126 3.52 -14.82 0.84
CA TRP A 126 4.48 -15.92 0.96
C TRP A 126 4.03 -17.04 1.90
N ASP A 127 2.90 -16.88 2.59
CA ASP A 127 2.38 -17.84 3.58
C ASP A 127 0.88 -17.61 3.80
N ILE A 128 0.08 -17.91 2.76
CA ILE A 128 -1.37 -17.64 2.72
C ILE A 128 -2.16 -18.42 3.77
N THR A 129 -1.59 -19.52 4.28
CA THR A 129 -2.23 -20.38 5.29
C THR A 129 -2.09 -19.83 6.71
N ASN A 130 -1.22 -18.85 6.92
CA ASN A 130 -0.94 -18.32 8.24
C ASN A 130 -1.99 -17.31 8.68
N ARG A 131 -2.62 -17.62 9.81
CA ARG A 131 -3.72 -16.85 10.40
C ARG A 131 -3.30 -16.06 11.64
N ASN A 132 -2.00 -16.02 11.93
CA ASN A 132 -1.48 -15.37 13.14
C ASN A 132 -1.35 -13.85 12.98
N VAL A 133 -1.29 -13.35 11.74
CA VAL A 133 -1.24 -11.92 11.43
C VAL A 133 -2.65 -11.44 11.19
N GLN A 134 -3.14 -10.58 12.07
CA GLN A 134 -4.47 -10.01 11.96
C GLN A 134 -4.54 -9.00 10.81
N GLY A 135 -5.68 -8.96 10.12
CA GLY A 135 -5.90 -8.13 8.95
C GLY A 135 -7.00 -7.09 9.16
N GLU A 136 -6.99 -6.08 8.32
CA GLU A 136 -8.09 -5.14 8.07
C GLU A 136 -8.41 -5.19 6.57
N ASP A 137 -9.69 -5.27 6.19
CA ASP A 137 -10.12 -5.21 4.79
C ASP A 137 -10.08 -3.74 4.33
N ARG A 138 -9.24 -3.46 3.35
CA ARG A 138 -9.04 -2.13 2.76
C ARG A 138 -9.61 -2.05 1.33
N THR A 139 -10.30 -3.08 0.87
CA THR A 139 -10.74 -3.24 -0.53
C THR A 139 -11.49 -2.01 -1.04
N ASP A 140 -12.45 -1.50 -0.27
CA ASP A 140 -13.28 -0.36 -0.69
C ASP A 140 -12.45 0.92 -0.85
N TYR A 141 -11.51 1.15 0.07
CA TYR A 141 -10.62 2.31 0.01
C TYR A 141 -9.76 2.28 -1.27
N TYR A 142 -9.07 1.17 -1.55
CA TYR A 142 -8.25 1.06 -2.76
C TYR A 142 -9.08 1.09 -4.03
N THR A 143 -10.24 0.43 -4.04
CA THR A 143 -11.15 0.45 -5.20
C THR A 143 -11.63 1.87 -5.47
N SER A 144 -12.02 2.63 -4.45
CA SER A 144 -12.53 4.00 -4.61
C SER A 144 -11.52 4.98 -5.21
N ILE A 145 -10.22 4.76 -4.96
CA ILE A 145 -9.15 5.64 -5.43
C ILE A 145 -8.58 5.14 -6.76
N CYS A 146 -8.21 3.86 -6.81
CA CYS A 146 -7.41 3.31 -7.91
C CYS A 146 -8.23 2.84 -9.11
N SER A 147 -9.55 2.69 -8.97
CA SER A 147 -10.42 2.39 -10.13
C SER A 147 -10.64 3.59 -11.04
N LEU A 148 -10.29 4.80 -10.57
CA LEU A 148 -10.37 6.06 -11.33
C LEU A 148 -9.10 6.32 -12.14
N CYS A 149 -8.06 5.54 -11.88
CA CYS A 149 -6.85 5.41 -12.68
C CYS A 149 -7.06 4.30 -13.73
#